data_AF-A0A3D5MVW3-F1
#
_entry.id   AF-A0A3D5MVW3-F1
#
_cell.length_a   1.000
_cell.length_b   1.000
_cell.length_c   1.000
_cell.angle_alpha   90.00
_cell.angle_beta   90.00
_cell.angle_gamma   90.00
#
_symmetry.space_group_name_H-M   'P 1'
#
loop_
_entity.id
_entity.type
_entity.pdbx_description
1 polymer ?
#
loop_
_entity_poly.entity_id
_entity_poly.type
_entity_poly.pdbx_seq_one_letter_code
_entity_poly.pdbx_strand_id
1 'polypeptide(L)'
;MNNKYDFMFKYLHNATKEERHIDEMEAFAKKHPLLFAKCHFFFRPIVIAVDNSKDFLEAKDNLDKICEKNVEAFSNVYNEVKEKFKGCFLYSFDV
;
A
#
# COMPACT_ATOMS: atom_id res chain seq x y z
N MET A 1 -5.50 1.01 -16.49
CA MET A 1 -4.05 1.02 -16.15
C MET A 1 -3.86 0.03 -15.01
N ASN A 2 -3.11 -1.05 -15.24
CA ASN A 2 -2.68 -1.95 -14.16
C ASN A 2 -1.48 -1.27 -13.49
N ASN A 3 -1.71 -0.65 -12.32
CA ASN A 3 -0.62 -0.02 -11.60
C ASN A 3 0.19 -1.08 -10.85
N LYS A 4 1.52 -0.99 -10.88
CA LYS A 4 2.45 -1.91 -10.19
C LYS A 4 2.10 -2.07 -8.71
N TYR A 5 1.61 -1.02 -8.06
CA TYR A 5 1.25 -1.04 -6.64
C TYR A 5 -0.25 -1.23 -6.38
N ASP A 6 -1.04 -1.57 -7.39
CA ASP A 6 -2.50 -1.70 -7.26
C ASP A 6 -2.90 -2.73 -6.18
N PHE A 7 -2.20 -3.86 -6.13
CA PHE A 7 -2.41 -4.87 -5.11
C PHE A 7 -2.14 -4.34 -3.69
N MET A 8 -1.16 -3.44 -3.54
CA MET A 8 -0.80 -2.85 -2.25
C MET A 8 -1.92 -1.94 -1.76
N PHE A 9 -2.51 -1.12 -2.62
CA PHE A 9 -3.63 -0.27 -2.22
C PHE A 9 -4.89 -1.08 -1.94
N LYS A 10 -5.16 -2.12 -2.74
CA LYS A 10 -6.24 -3.08 -2.46
C LYS A 10 -6.04 -3.79 -1.12
N TYR A 11 -4.83 -4.21 -0.80
CA TYR A 11 -4.50 -4.76 0.51
C TYR A 11 -4.78 -3.74 1.61
N LEU A 12 -4.22 -2.53 1.51
CA LEU A 12 -4.38 -1.48 2.53
C LEU A 12 -5.85 -1.07 2.74
N HIS A 13 -6.66 -1.07 1.69
CA HIS A 13 -8.08 -0.73 1.75
C HIS A 13 -8.90 -1.80 2.48
N ASN A 14 -8.58 -3.10 2.27
CA ASN A 14 -9.35 -4.21 2.82
C ASN A 14 -8.79 -4.76 4.14
N ALA A 15 -7.52 -4.49 4.45
CA ALA A 15 -6.86 -4.99 5.65
C ALA A 15 -7.33 -4.27 6.93
N THR A 16 -7.49 -5.04 8.00
CA THR A 16 -7.69 -4.55 9.36
C THR A 16 -6.53 -3.65 9.80
N LYS A 17 -6.70 -2.95 10.93
CA LYS A 17 -5.62 -2.11 11.47
C LYS A 17 -4.40 -2.97 11.80
N GLU A 18 -4.62 -4.12 12.40
CA GLU A 18 -3.60 -5.07 12.84
C GLU A 18 -2.84 -5.64 11.65
N GLU A 19 -3.53 -6.05 10.58
CA GLU A 19 -2.91 -6.57 9.35
C GLU A 19 -2.04 -5.55 8.61
N ARG A 20 -2.28 -4.25 8.81
CA ARG A 20 -1.47 -3.18 8.22
C ARG A 20 -0.18 -2.89 9.01
N HIS A 21 -0.11 -3.29 10.27
CA HIS A 21 1.09 -3.13 11.10
C HIS A 21 1.99 -4.35 10.92
N ILE A 22 2.72 -4.38 9.81
CA ILE A 22 3.72 -5.41 9.48
C ILE A 22 5.12 -4.92 9.88
N ASP A 23 6.01 -5.84 10.24
CA ASP A 23 7.36 -5.52 10.70
C ASP A 23 8.14 -4.68 9.68
N GLU A 24 7.95 -4.96 8.39
CA GLU A 24 8.57 -4.23 7.28
C GLU A 24 8.09 -2.78 7.21
N MET A 25 6.81 -2.53 7.51
CA MET A 25 6.24 -1.18 7.54
C MET A 25 6.77 -0.40 8.76
N GLU A 26 6.91 -1.06 9.91
CA GLU A 26 7.54 -0.43 11.07
C GLU A 26 9.03 -0.13 10.84
N ALA A 27 9.76 -1.07 10.26
CA ALA A 27 11.16 -0.91 9.91
C ALA A 27 11.34 0.23 8.90
N PHE A 28 10.45 0.32 7.90
CA PHE A 28 10.40 1.41 6.96
C PHE A 28 10.13 2.76 7.65
N ALA A 29 9.17 2.82 8.57
CA ALA A 29 8.87 4.03 9.34
C ALA A 29 10.06 4.49 10.19
N LYS A 30 10.79 3.56 10.82
CA LYS A 30 11.99 3.83 11.62
C LYS A 30 13.16 4.31 10.74
N LYS A 31 13.38 3.68 9.59
CA LYS A 31 14.52 3.98 8.70
C LYS A 31 14.29 5.24 7.85
N HIS A 32 13.04 5.51 7.46
CA HIS A 32 12.68 6.60 6.54
C HIS A 32 11.49 7.44 7.07
N PRO A 33 11.62 8.08 8.24
CA PRO A 33 10.48 8.71 8.94
C PRO A 33 9.79 9.82 8.12
N LEU A 34 10.54 10.65 7.41
CA LEU A 34 9.97 11.71 6.56
C LEU A 34 9.23 11.15 5.33
N LEU A 35 9.74 10.06 4.75
CA LEU A 35 9.10 9.40 3.61
C LEU A 35 7.85 8.66 4.07
N PHE A 36 7.93 7.98 5.21
CA PHE A 36 6.78 7.35 5.85
C PHE A 36 5.69 8.36 6.17
N ALA A 37 6.01 9.52 6.75
CA ALA A 37 5.02 10.56 7.02
C ALA A 37 4.31 11.03 5.74
N LYS A 38 5.05 11.20 4.63
CA LYS A 38 4.47 11.56 3.32
C LYS A 38 3.53 10.46 2.81
N CYS A 39 3.92 9.19 2.87
CA CYS A 39 3.07 8.09 2.46
C CYS A 39 1.86 7.92 3.37
N HIS A 40 2.05 8.02 4.69
CA HIS A 40 1.00 7.90 5.70
C HIS A 40 -0.13 8.92 5.47
N PHE A 41 0.20 10.15 5.05
CA PHE A 41 -0.80 11.14 4.65
C PHE A 41 -1.74 10.62 3.57
N PHE A 42 -1.20 9.96 2.53
CA PHE A 42 -1.98 9.41 1.42
C PHE A 42 -2.53 8.00 1.70
N PHE A 43 -1.96 7.23 2.63
CA PHE A 43 -2.53 5.95 3.03
C PHE A 43 -3.88 6.13 3.72
N ARG A 44 -4.09 7.23 4.44
CA ARG A 44 -5.36 7.49 5.12
C ARG A 44 -6.56 7.49 4.16
N PRO A 45 -6.58 8.27 3.06
CA PRO A 45 -7.64 8.17 2.05
C PRO A 45 -7.78 6.76 1.45
N ILE A 46 -6.69 6.06 1.17
CA ILE A 46 -6.76 4.67 0.66
C ILE A 46 -7.50 3.75 1.64
N VAL A 47 -7.30 3.93 2.94
CA VAL A 47 -7.93 3.11 3.98
C VAL A 47 -9.41 3.44 4.18
N ILE A 48 -9.79 4.72 4.16
CA ILE A 48 -11.12 5.15 4.67
C ILE A 48 -12.08 5.62 3.59
N ALA A 49 -11.59 6.02 2.42
CA ALA A 49 -12.45 6.58 1.37
C ALA A 49 -13.22 5.45 0.66
N VAL A 50 -14.38 5.79 0.08
CA VAL A 50 -15.11 4.87 -0.79
C VAL A 50 -14.23 4.48 -1.97
N ASP A 51 -14.20 3.20 -2.32
CA ASP A 51 -13.42 2.70 -3.44
C ASP A 51 -13.75 3.46 -4.73
N ASN A 52 -12.72 3.80 -5.50
CA ASN A 52 -12.79 4.61 -6.72
C ASN A 52 -13.37 6.04 -6.56
N SER A 53 -13.55 6.54 -5.34
CA SER A 53 -13.83 7.97 -5.12
C SER A 53 -12.66 8.86 -5.59
N LYS A 54 -12.92 10.15 -5.80
CA LYS A 54 -11.89 11.12 -6.20
C LYS A 54 -10.70 11.11 -5.23
N ASP A 55 -10.97 11.12 -3.92
CA ASP A 55 -9.93 11.11 -2.88
C ASP A 55 -9.11 9.82 -2.91
N PHE A 56 -9.75 8.68 -3.18
CA PHE A 56 -9.07 7.40 -3.33
C PHE A 56 -8.14 7.41 -4.56
N LEU A 57 -8.64 7.86 -5.71
CA LEU A 57 -7.88 7.90 -6.97
C LEU A 57 -6.71 8.89 -6.90
N GLU A 58 -6.90 10.06 -6.29
CA GLU A 58 -5.84 11.04 -6.09
C GLU A 58 -4.77 10.53 -5.12
N ALA A 59 -5.16 9.88 -4.03
CA ALA A 59 -4.21 9.29 -3.09
C ALA A 59 -3.40 8.16 -3.73
N LYS A 60 -4.07 7.33 -4.54
CA LYS A 60 -3.44 6.24 -5.31
C LYS A 60 -2.37 6.77 -6.27
N ASP A 61 -2.72 7.75 -7.11
CA ASP A 61 -1.78 8.36 -8.06
C ASP A 61 -0.57 9.03 -7.36
N ASN A 62 -0.81 9.72 -6.24
CA ASN A 62 0.28 10.31 -5.46
C ASN A 62 1.18 9.26 -4.80
N LEU A 63 0.60 8.20 -4.21
CA LEU A 63 1.38 7.11 -3.63
C LEU A 63 2.19 6.37 -4.68
N ASP A 64 1.63 6.10 -5.85
CA ASP A 64 2.34 5.48 -6.97
C ASP A 64 3.60 6.27 -7.34
N LYS A 65 3.47 7.59 -7.48
CA LYS A 65 4.60 8.49 -7.77
C LYS A 65 5.64 8.49 -6.65
N ILE A 66 5.22 8.43 -5.39
CA ILE A 66 6.16 8.38 -4.26
C ILE A 66 6.89 7.03 -4.25
N CYS A 67 6.18 5.91 -4.46
CA CYS A 67 6.76 4.59 -4.47
C CYS A 67 7.76 4.42 -5.63
N GLU A 68 7.40 4.85 -6.84
CA GLU A 68 8.30 4.82 -8.02
C GLU A 68 9.56 5.68 -7.84
N LYS A 69 9.48 6.81 -7.12
CA LYS A 69 10.67 7.63 -6.83
C LYS A 69 11.57 7.03 -5.75
N ASN A 70 11.07 6.06 -4.96
CA ASN A 70 11.74 5.54 -3.78
C ASN A 70 11.73 4.00 -3.75
N VAL A 71 11.80 3.34 -4.91
CA VAL A 71 11.62 1.88 -5.06
C VAL A 71 12.50 1.09 -4.10
N GLU A 72 13.77 1.45 -3.94
CA GLU A 72 14.69 0.75 -3.05
C GLU A 72 14.23 0.80 -1.59
N ALA A 73 13.77 1.96 -1.12
CA ALA A 73 13.26 2.13 0.24
C ALA A 73 11.96 1.36 0.48
N PHE A 74 11.13 1.20 -0.55
CA PHE A 74 9.86 0.48 -0.48
C PHE A 74 9.96 -1.02 -0.74
N SER A 75 11.07 -1.51 -1.30
CA SER A 75 11.21 -2.89 -1.80
C SER A 75 10.76 -3.96 -0.79
N ASN A 76 11.18 -3.84 0.47
CA ASN A 76 10.81 -4.78 1.53
C ASN A 76 9.31 -4.74 1.84
N VAL A 77 8.75 -3.53 2.03
CA VAL A 77 7.30 -3.35 2.28
C VAL A 77 6.47 -3.89 1.12
N TYR A 78 6.89 -3.58 -0.12
CA TYR A 78 6.24 -4.05 -1.34
C TYR A 78 6.19 -5.56 -1.41
N ASN A 79 7.32 -6.24 -1.17
CA ASN A 79 7.41 -7.68 -1.24
C ASN A 79 6.56 -8.36 -0.16
N GLU A 80 6.60 -7.85 1.08
CA GLU A 80 5.78 -8.43 2.15
C GLU A 80 4.29 -8.25 1.87
N VAL A 81 3.85 -7.05 1.49
CA VAL A 81 2.44 -6.82 1.13
C VAL A 81 2.03 -7.69 -0.06
N LYS A 82 2.94 -7.96 -1.01
CA LYS A 82 2.66 -8.85 -2.13
C LYS A 82 2.42 -10.28 -1.68
N GLU A 83 3.23 -10.79 -0.75
CA GLU A 83 3.04 -12.14 -0.19
C GLU A 83 1.76 -12.23 0.65
N LYS A 84 1.47 -11.22 1.47
CA LYS A 84 0.19 -11.15 2.21
C LYS A 84 -1.01 -11.08 1.26
N PHE A 85 -0.92 -10.26 0.20
CA PHE A 85 -1.99 -10.16 -0.80
C PHE A 85 -2.24 -11.49 -1.53
N LYS A 86 -1.18 -12.23 -1.89
CA LYS A 86 -1.35 -13.60 -2.43
C LYS A 86 -2.09 -14.48 -1.42
N GLY A 87 -1.70 -14.45 -0.15
CA GLY A 87 -2.37 -15.19 0.93
C GLY A 87 -3.85 -14.84 1.11
N CYS A 88 -4.21 -13.56 0.94
CA CYS A 88 -5.58 -13.06 1.09
C CYS A 88 -6.49 -13.35 -0.12
N PHE A 89 -5.95 -13.45 -1.33
CA PHE A 89 -6.73 -13.58 -2.58
C PHE A 89 -6.57 -14.94 -3.30
N LEU A 90 -6.01 -15.94 -2.63
CA LEU A 90 -5.90 -17.33 -3.14
C LEU A 90 -7.26 -18.06 -3.32
N TYR A 91 -8.39 -17.38 -3.17
CA TYR A 91 -9.74 -17.89 -3.48
C TYR A 91 -10.48 -17.15 -4.61
N SER A 92 -9.80 -16.36 -5.44
CA SER A 92 -10.46 -15.78 -6.62
C SER A 92 -9.52 -15.49 -7.79
N PHE A 93 -8.71 -16.49 -8.15
CA PHE A 93 -8.25 -16.66 -9.53
C PHE A 93 -8.54 -18.10 -9.97
N ASP A 94 -9.82 -18.44 -10.00
CA ASP A 94 -10.31 -19.48 -10.91
C ASP A 94 -10.85 -18.78 -12.17
N VAL A 95 -10.29 -19.21 -13.30
CA VAL A 95 -10.64 -18.96 -14.72
C VAL A 95 -10.18 -17.64 -15.35
#